data_AF-A0A226EJ72-F1
#
_entry.id   AF-A0A226EJ72-F1
#
_cell.length_a   1.000
_cell.length_b   1.000
_cell.length_c   1.000
_cell.angle_alpha   90.00
_cell.angle_beta   90.00
_cell.angle_gamma   90.00
#
_symmetry.space_group_name_H-M   'P 1'
#
loop_
_entity.id
_entity.type
_entity.pdbx_description
1 polymer ?
#
loop_
_entity_poly.entity_id
_entity_poly.type
_entity_poly.pdbx_seq_one_letter_code
_entity_poly.pdbx_strand_id
1 'polypeptide(L)'
;MELPFFSFFVSLFSVFTGNGTTNFNLPNNSHKSTSPVRQIILNITGKMKVTPTISTTTTTTTTQLPDLLMILCPMSQNQSSQLHFRYYNRTKRCYPVSSKGPCGTNMAYFAEDETYGECGCQTTDDRLLIYNKKQNQCYFIFQQGFCGKTQWLDITRNGIPICIRNPCTSHIRGSKKDFVYFQSRCVEVGESWSGCDQDQVVGFKMFRRLPTCISSHSIPASARAIGVPTTPCDLGSVMALDGRCNPPFEFD
;
A
#
# COMPACT_ATOMS: atom_id res chain seq x y z
N MET A 1 55.21 -19.08 -13.22
CA MET A 1 54.63 -18.05 -12.31
C MET A 1 53.57 -18.74 -11.50
N GLU A 2 53.80 -18.78 -10.20
CA GLU A 2 53.09 -19.59 -9.21
C GLU A 2 51.70 -19.02 -8.89
N LEU A 3 50.71 -19.91 -8.91
CA LEU A 3 49.58 -19.95 -7.96
C LEU A 3 49.98 -20.96 -6.85
N PRO A 4 49.39 -21.03 -5.64
CA PRO A 4 48.05 -20.55 -5.24
C PRO A 4 47.95 -19.98 -3.79
N PHE A 5 46.82 -19.37 -3.41
CA PHE A 5 46.37 -19.40 -2.00
C PHE A 5 44.85 -19.48 -1.93
N PHE A 6 44.37 -20.67 -1.62
CA PHE A 6 43.03 -20.94 -1.09
C PHE A 6 42.98 -20.47 0.36
N SER A 7 41.93 -19.76 0.76
CA SER A 7 41.58 -19.57 2.18
C SER A 7 40.18 -20.12 2.41
N PHE A 8 40.14 -21.24 3.12
CA PHE A 8 38.98 -21.81 3.77
C PHE A 8 38.63 -20.95 4.99
N PHE A 9 37.38 -20.50 5.11
CA PHE A 9 36.84 -20.06 6.40
C PHE A 9 35.80 -21.05 6.89
N VAL A 10 36.10 -21.61 8.06
CA VAL A 10 35.31 -22.59 8.81
C VAL A 10 34.23 -21.86 9.61
N SER A 11 33.08 -22.54 9.73
CA SER A 11 31.83 -22.15 10.37
C SER A 11 31.94 -21.87 11.88
N LEU A 12 31.11 -20.96 12.37
CA LEU A 12 30.55 -21.03 13.73
C LEU A 12 29.02 -21.08 13.62
N PHE A 13 28.44 -22.24 13.92
CA PHE A 13 27.02 -22.38 14.21
C PHE A 13 26.83 -22.22 15.72
N SER A 14 26.15 -21.16 16.14
CA SER A 14 25.66 -21.00 17.50
C SER A 14 24.28 -21.67 17.60
N VAL A 15 24.21 -22.78 18.33
CA VAL A 15 22.97 -23.46 18.72
C VAL A 15 22.36 -22.69 19.89
N PHE A 16 21.21 -22.04 19.67
CA PHE A 16 20.37 -21.50 20.74
C PHE A 16 19.26 -22.51 21.06
N THR A 17 19.37 -23.21 22.19
CA THR A 17 18.27 -23.94 22.82
C THR A 17 17.53 -22.99 23.76
N GLY A 18 16.48 -22.33 23.24
CA GLY A 18 15.55 -21.53 24.04
C GLY A 18 14.21 -22.25 24.19
N ASN A 19 13.95 -22.81 25.37
CA ASN A 19 12.62 -23.26 25.78
C ASN A 19 11.74 -22.03 26.03
N GLY A 20 10.87 -21.70 25.08
CA GLY A 20 9.85 -20.67 25.22
C GLY A 20 8.45 -21.25 25.00
N THR A 21 7.67 -21.36 26.07
CA THR A 21 6.22 -21.60 26.01
C THR A 21 5.52 -20.37 25.42
N THR A 22 5.04 -20.48 24.19
CA THR A 22 4.19 -19.48 23.54
C THR A 22 2.73 -19.91 23.58
N ASN A 23 1.90 -19.10 24.26
CA ASN A 23 0.45 -19.24 24.23
C ASN A 23 -0.07 -18.74 22.87
N PHE A 24 -0.67 -19.63 22.08
CA PHE A 24 -1.39 -19.27 20.86
C PHE A 24 -2.88 -19.09 21.19
N ASN A 25 -3.36 -17.86 21.11
CA ASN A 25 -4.79 -17.57 21.03
C ASN A 25 -5.21 -17.48 19.55
N LEU A 26 -6.14 -18.35 19.15
CA LEU A 26 -6.83 -18.31 17.86
C LEU A 26 -7.90 -17.20 17.88
N PRO A 27 -7.98 -16.31 16.86
CA PRO A 27 -9.17 -15.50 16.68
C PRO A 27 -10.26 -16.32 15.99
N ASN A 28 -11.30 -16.59 16.78
CA ASN A 28 -12.59 -17.14 16.40
C ASN A 28 -13.37 -16.05 15.64
N ASN A 29 -13.73 -16.29 14.37
CA ASN A 29 -14.56 -15.37 13.59
C ASN A 29 -15.80 -16.11 13.10
N SER A 30 -16.87 -16.04 13.90
CA SER A 30 -18.22 -16.42 13.53
C SER A 30 -19.17 -15.26 13.77
N HIS A 31 -19.89 -14.89 12.70
CA HIS A 31 -21.25 -14.36 12.69
C HIS A 31 -21.65 -13.29 13.74
N LYS A 32 -21.84 -12.06 13.26
CA LYS A 32 -22.67 -11.03 13.91
C LYS A 32 -24.12 -11.54 13.98
N SER A 33 -24.52 -12.01 15.15
CA SER A 33 -25.91 -12.05 15.60
C SER A 33 -26.04 -11.13 16.81
N THR A 34 -26.96 -10.19 16.73
CA THR A 34 -27.26 -9.18 17.75
C THR A 34 -27.80 -9.85 19.02
N SER A 35 -27.05 -9.76 20.11
CA SER A 35 -27.55 -10.02 21.47
C SER A 35 -26.73 -9.25 22.51
N PRO A 36 -27.33 -8.90 23.65
CA PRO A 36 -26.80 -7.91 24.58
C PRO A 36 -25.51 -8.39 25.25
N VAL A 37 -24.53 -7.48 25.30
CA VAL A 37 -23.22 -7.71 25.93
C VAL A 37 -23.40 -7.92 27.43
N ARG A 38 -23.11 -9.13 27.91
CA ARG A 38 -22.85 -9.41 29.32
C ARG A 38 -21.34 -9.32 29.56
N GLN A 39 -20.90 -8.33 30.33
CA GLN A 39 -19.53 -8.33 30.87
C GLN A 39 -19.45 -9.32 32.03
N ILE A 40 -18.47 -10.22 32.00
CA ILE A 40 -18.11 -11.10 33.11
C ILE A 40 -16.78 -10.60 33.65
N ILE A 41 -16.80 -10.03 34.86
CA ILE A 41 -15.60 -9.67 35.62
C ILE A 41 -15.38 -10.79 36.64
N LEU A 42 -14.27 -11.53 36.51
CA LEU A 42 -13.87 -12.55 37.46
C LEU A 42 -12.96 -11.94 38.51
N ASN A 43 -13.45 -11.86 39.75
CA ASN A 43 -12.66 -11.47 40.91
C ASN A 43 -12.46 -12.69 41.81
N ILE A 44 -11.22 -13.17 41.89
CA ILE A 44 -10.84 -14.31 42.71
C ILE A 44 -10.44 -13.78 44.08
N THR A 45 -11.39 -13.70 45.00
CA THR A 45 -11.22 -13.97 46.44
C THR A 45 -12.58 -13.87 47.13
N GLY A 46 -12.84 -14.78 48.07
CA GLY A 46 -14.16 -15.10 48.55
C GLY A 46 -14.90 -14.00 49.33
N LYS A 47 -16.23 -14.21 49.39
CA LYS A 47 -17.33 -13.46 50.03
C LYS A 47 -18.02 -12.44 49.12
N MET A 48 -19.04 -12.93 48.41
CA MET A 48 -20.02 -12.12 47.69
C MET A 48 -20.97 -11.41 48.65
N LYS A 49 -21.05 -10.07 48.53
CA LYS A 49 -22.19 -9.26 48.98
C LYS A 49 -22.74 -8.57 47.74
N VAL A 50 -23.95 -8.96 47.33
CA VAL A 50 -24.63 -8.41 46.15
C VAL A 50 -25.27 -7.09 46.54
N THR A 51 -24.80 -5.99 45.95
CA THR A 51 -25.44 -4.67 46.03
C THR A 51 -26.02 -4.33 44.66
N PRO A 52 -27.28 -3.87 44.55
CA PRO A 52 -27.88 -3.52 43.28
C PRO A 52 -27.29 -2.22 42.74
N THR A 53 -26.60 -2.29 41.60
CA THR A 53 -26.10 -1.12 40.87
C THR A 53 -27.23 -0.58 40.00
N ILE A 54 -27.73 0.61 40.36
CA ILE A 54 -28.71 1.36 39.59
C ILE A 54 -28.03 1.93 38.35
N SER A 55 -28.34 1.37 37.18
CA SER A 55 -27.92 1.89 35.89
C SER A 55 -28.54 3.27 35.68
N THR A 56 -27.76 4.31 35.95
CA THR A 56 -28.19 5.69 35.69
C THR A 56 -27.92 5.96 34.22
N THR A 57 -28.96 5.91 33.40
CA THR A 57 -28.91 6.29 31.98
C THR A 57 -28.67 7.79 31.90
N THR A 58 -27.40 8.20 31.94
CA THR A 58 -27.04 9.61 31.73
C THR A 58 -27.15 9.88 30.25
N THR A 59 -28.28 10.46 29.84
CA THR A 59 -28.48 11.01 28.50
C THR A 59 -27.57 12.23 28.39
N THR A 60 -26.30 12.02 28.01
CA THR A 60 -25.38 13.10 27.69
C THR A 60 -25.86 13.72 26.38
N THR A 61 -26.63 14.79 26.51
CA THR A 61 -26.93 15.75 25.44
C THR A 61 -25.59 16.35 25.02
N THR A 62 -24.90 15.64 24.13
CA THR A 62 -23.63 16.06 23.57
C THR A 62 -23.96 17.21 22.65
N THR A 63 -23.61 18.43 23.05
CA THR A 63 -23.59 19.61 22.20
C THR A 63 -22.67 19.26 21.03
N GLN A 64 -23.25 18.72 19.96
CA GLN A 64 -22.52 18.31 18.77
C GLN A 64 -21.95 19.59 18.17
N LEU A 65 -20.65 19.81 18.43
CA LEU A 65 -19.87 20.78 17.70
C LEU A 65 -20.14 20.51 16.21
N PRO A 66 -20.56 21.52 15.41
CA PRO A 66 -20.81 21.31 13.99
C PRO A 66 -19.60 20.61 13.38
N ASP A 67 -19.87 19.51 12.68
CA ASP A 67 -18.84 18.71 12.02
C ASP A 67 -17.92 19.67 11.24
N LEU A 68 -16.64 19.69 11.61
CA LEU A 68 -15.66 20.62 11.05
C LEU A 68 -15.60 20.50 9.53
N LEU A 69 -15.84 19.30 8.99
CA LEU A 69 -15.95 19.07 7.55
C LEU A 69 -17.06 19.92 6.92
N MET A 70 -18.20 20.08 7.57
CA MET A 70 -19.34 20.85 7.05
C MET A 70 -19.02 22.35 6.95
N ILE A 71 -18.23 22.86 7.89
CA ILE A 71 -17.76 24.25 7.88
C ILE A 71 -16.76 24.47 6.75
N LEU A 72 -15.82 23.53 6.58
CA LEU A 72 -14.75 23.63 5.59
C LEU A 72 -15.20 23.28 4.16
N CYS A 73 -16.23 22.42 4.03
CA CYS A 73 -16.73 21.86 2.77
C CYS A 73 -18.26 21.91 2.66
N PRO A 74 -18.86 23.10 2.52
CA PRO A 74 -20.32 23.26 2.46
C PRO A 74 -20.97 22.56 1.25
N MET A 75 -20.19 22.32 0.18
CA MET A 75 -20.67 21.59 -1.01
C MET A 75 -20.97 20.11 -0.75
N SER A 76 -20.48 19.54 0.35
CA SER A 76 -20.75 18.14 0.72
C SER A 76 -22.21 17.88 1.11
N GLN A 77 -22.99 18.93 1.40
CA GLN A 77 -24.37 18.80 1.90
C GLN A 77 -25.41 18.57 0.80
N ASN A 78 -25.13 19.02 -0.43
CA ASN A 78 -26.11 19.05 -1.52
C ASN A 78 -26.00 17.88 -2.50
N GLN A 79 -25.12 16.90 -2.25
CA GLN A 79 -24.94 15.77 -3.16
C GLN A 79 -25.52 14.48 -2.57
N SER A 80 -26.63 14.04 -3.17
CA SER A 80 -27.23 12.69 -3.01
C SER A 80 -26.33 11.56 -3.53
N SER A 81 -25.24 11.90 -4.22
CA SER A 81 -24.43 10.97 -5.01
C SER A 81 -23.05 10.76 -4.37
N GLN A 82 -22.86 9.62 -3.70
CA GLN A 82 -21.68 8.71 -3.59
C GLN A 82 -20.22 9.25 -3.53
N LEU A 83 -19.97 10.54 -3.72
CA LEU A 83 -18.66 11.18 -3.77
C LEU A 83 -18.42 11.88 -2.43
N HIS A 84 -17.54 11.29 -1.64
CA HIS A 84 -17.10 11.87 -0.37
C HIS A 84 -16.09 12.99 -0.67
N PHE A 85 -16.34 14.20 -0.17
CA PHE A 85 -15.40 15.32 -0.29
C PHE A 85 -14.54 15.44 0.97
N ARG A 86 -13.30 15.90 0.81
CA ARG A 86 -12.39 16.23 1.92
C ARG A 86 -11.69 17.56 1.67
N TYR A 87 -11.41 18.29 2.74
CA TYR A 87 -10.74 19.58 2.68
C TYR A 87 -9.22 19.42 2.49
N TYR A 88 -8.67 20.05 1.46
CA TYR A 88 -7.22 20.06 1.23
C TYR A 88 -6.61 21.32 1.80
N ASN A 89 -5.81 21.16 2.86
CA ASN A 89 -5.30 22.29 3.63
C ASN A 89 -4.40 23.23 2.81
N ARG A 90 -3.69 22.72 1.79
CA ARG A 90 -2.75 23.52 0.98
C ARG A 90 -3.44 24.46 0.01
N THR A 91 -4.52 24.04 -0.65
CA THR A 91 -5.26 24.90 -1.60
C THR A 91 -6.48 25.56 -0.97
N LYS A 92 -6.82 25.20 0.27
CA LYS A 92 -7.99 25.69 1.01
C LYS A 92 -9.30 25.40 0.27
N ARG A 93 -9.39 24.25 -0.39
CA ARG A 93 -10.55 23.81 -1.20
C ARG A 93 -10.88 22.35 -0.92
N CYS A 94 -12.10 21.95 -1.22
CA CYS A 94 -12.56 20.57 -1.08
C CYS A 94 -12.50 19.85 -2.41
N TYR A 95 -12.08 18.59 -2.38
CA TYR A 95 -12.00 17.74 -3.56
C TYR A 95 -12.68 16.41 -3.30
N PRO A 96 -13.25 15.78 -4.34
CA PRO A 96 -13.79 14.44 -4.21
C PRO A 96 -12.65 13.44 -3.96
N VAL A 97 -12.83 12.56 -2.98
CA VAL A 97 -11.93 11.44 -2.71
C VAL A 97 -11.87 10.53 -3.94
N SER A 98 -10.71 9.95 -4.19
CA SER A 98 -10.38 9.15 -5.37
C SER A 98 -10.38 9.93 -6.70
N SER A 99 -10.49 11.26 -6.67
CA SER A 99 -10.36 12.10 -7.86
C SER A 99 -8.92 12.54 -8.11
N LYS A 100 -8.66 13.15 -9.27
CA LYS A 100 -7.38 13.80 -9.54
C LYS A 100 -7.11 14.98 -8.60
N GLY A 101 -8.16 15.75 -8.31
CA GLY A 101 -8.11 16.93 -7.46
C GLY A 101 -6.92 17.86 -7.78
N PRO A 102 -6.18 18.33 -6.77
CA PRO A 102 -5.00 19.18 -6.92
C PRO A 102 -3.69 18.39 -7.06
N CYS A 103 -3.76 17.07 -7.28
CA CYS A 103 -2.61 16.18 -7.16
C CYS A 103 -1.77 16.13 -8.44
N GLY A 104 -0.46 15.91 -8.26
CA GLY A 104 0.51 15.84 -9.37
C GLY A 104 0.37 14.59 -10.24
N THR A 105 1.27 14.40 -11.20
CA THR A 105 1.24 13.24 -12.13
C THR A 105 1.25 11.90 -11.38
N ASN A 106 0.42 10.94 -11.83
CA ASN A 106 0.24 9.61 -11.21
C ASN A 106 -0.18 9.64 -9.72
N MET A 107 -0.82 10.73 -9.31
CA MET A 107 -1.40 10.87 -7.98
C MET A 107 -2.92 11.04 -8.05
N ALA A 108 -3.58 10.63 -6.98
CA ALA A 108 -4.99 10.87 -6.70
C ALA A 108 -5.15 11.47 -5.30
N TYR A 109 -6.30 12.09 -5.07
CA TYR A 109 -6.66 12.70 -3.80
C TYR A 109 -7.37 11.69 -2.91
N PHE A 110 -6.84 11.47 -1.71
CA PHE A 110 -7.36 10.49 -0.76
C PHE A 110 -7.83 11.16 0.53
N ALA A 111 -8.74 10.51 1.25
CA ALA A 111 -9.10 10.93 2.59
C ALA A 111 -7.96 10.59 3.56
N GLU A 112 -7.53 11.57 4.34
CA GLU A 112 -6.57 11.38 5.44
C GLU A 112 -7.29 11.12 6.75
N ASP A 113 -8.36 11.88 6.99
CA ASP A 113 -9.27 11.67 8.10
C ASP A 113 -10.71 12.01 7.67
N GLU A 114 -11.60 12.24 8.63
CA GLU A 114 -12.99 12.61 8.37
C GLU A 114 -13.12 14.01 7.73
N THR A 115 -12.19 14.92 7.99
CA THR A 115 -12.20 16.32 7.55
C THR A 115 -11.26 16.58 6.38
N TYR A 116 -10.03 16.08 6.47
CA TYR A 116 -8.92 16.40 5.59
C TYR A 116 -8.62 15.28 4.60
N GLY A 117 -8.03 15.69 3.48
CA GLY A 117 -7.48 14.77 2.50
C GLY A 117 -6.13 15.25 2.00
N GLU A 118 -5.38 14.31 1.42
CA GLU A 118 -4.02 14.54 0.95
C GLU A 118 -3.79 13.82 -0.38
N CYS A 119 -2.80 14.29 -1.13
CA CYS A 119 -2.42 13.66 -2.38
C CYS A 119 -1.51 12.46 -2.14
N GLY A 120 -1.87 11.30 -2.71
CA GLY A 120 -1.08 10.08 -2.67
C GLY A 120 -0.84 9.50 -4.08
N CYS A 121 0.06 8.52 -4.20
CA CYS A 121 0.23 7.81 -5.47
C CYS A 121 -1.03 7.01 -5.80
N GLN A 122 -1.46 7.10 -7.06
CA GLN A 122 -2.66 6.42 -7.53
C GLN A 122 -2.41 4.91 -7.62
N THR A 123 -3.22 4.08 -6.96
CA THR A 123 -3.11 2.61 -7.02
C THR A 123 -3.88 2.05 -8.21
N THR A 124 -3.59 2.51 -9.43
CA THR A 124 -4.27 2.05 -10.65
C THR A 124 -3.66 0.81 -11.26
N ASP A 125 -2.35 0.61 -11.06
CA ASP A 125 -1.56 -0.30 -11.87
C ASP A 125 -0.93 -1.40 -11.01
N ASP A 126 -0.66 -2.54 -11.64
CA ASP A 126 0.12 -3.62 -11.04
C ASP A 126 1.58 -3.21 -10.76
N ARG A 127 2.05 -2.08 -11.31
CA ARG A 127 3.41 -1.59 -11.16
C ARG A 127 3.52 -0.56 -10.04
N LEU A 128 4.48 -0.79 -9.15
CA LEU A 128 4.72 0.09 -8.01
C LEU A 128 5.05 1.53 -8.44
N LEU A 129 4.39 2.49 -7.78
CA LEU A 129 4.65 3.92 -7.90
C LEU A 129 5.40 4.43 -6.66
N ILE A 130 6.35 5.33 -6.89
CA ILE A 130 7.21 5.93 -5.87
C ILE A 130 6.99 7.44 -5.85
N TYR A 131 6.62 7.97 -4.68
CA TYR A 131 6.39 9.40 -4.49
C TYR A 131 7.70 10.19 -4.41
N ASN A 132 7.79 11.29 -5.16
CA ASN A 132 8.85 12.28 -5.04
C ASN A 132 8.31 13.57 -4.41
N LYS A 133 8.71 13.85 -3.16
CA LYS A 133 8.26 15.03 -2.42
C LYS A 133 8.67 16.36 -3.07
N LYS A 134 9.86 16.44 -3.67
CA LYS A 134 10.39 17.68 -4.27
C LYS A 134 9.57 18.14 -5.48
N GLN A 135 9.12 17.19 -6.29
CA GLN A 135 8.35 17.45 -7.50
C GLN A 135 6.85 17.22 -7.29
N ASN A 136 6.45 16.74 -6.12
CA ASN A 136 5.06 16.42 -5.74
C ASN A 136 4.34 15.56 -6.80
N GLN A 137 4.96 14.46 -7.21
CA GLN A 137 4.40 13.51 -8.17
C GLN A 137 4.93 12.10 -7.95
N CYS A 138 4.28 11.10 -8.56
CA CYS A 138 4.67 9.71 -8.46
C CYS A 138 5.24 9.16 -9.77
N TYR A 139 6.21 8.26 -9.64
CA TYR A 139 6.96 7.67 -10.75
C TYR A 139 6.92 6.15 -10.67
N PHE A 140 6.80 5.47 -11.79
CA PHE A 140 6.87 4.02 -11.78
C PHE A 140 8.29 3.54 -11.46
N ILE A 141 8.39 2.45 -10.69
CA ILE A 141 9.66 1.77 -10.49
C ILE A 141 10.24 1.30 -11.83
N PHE A 142 11.56 1.29 -11.98
CA PHE A 142 12.28 0.95 -13.21
C PHE A 142 12.03 1.90 -14.40
N GLN A 143 11.50 3.10 -14.15
CA GLN A 143 11.55 4.21 -15.12
C GLN A 143 12.64 5.21 -14.74
N GLN A 144 13.05 6.09 -15.67
CA GLN A 144 14.02 7.14 -15.36
C GLN A 144 13.52 8.05 -14.23
N GLY A 145 12.27 8.49 -14.29
CA GLY A 145 11.66 9.37 -13.28
C GLY A 145 12.52 10.60 -12.98
N PHE A 146 12.87 10.79 -11.70
CA PHE A 146 13.76 11.88 -11.26
C PHE A 146 15.25 11.50 -11.23
N CYS A 147 15.62 10.31 -11.72
CA CYS A 147 16.99 9.86 -11.80
C CYS A 147 17.72 10.40 -13.05
N GLY A 148 19.05 10.25 -13.06
CA GLY A 148 19.88 10.65 -14.19
C GLY A 148 19.61 9.82 -15.47
N LYS A 149 20.10 10.30 -16.62
CA LYS A 149 19.83 9.73 -17.96
C LYS A 149 20.18 8.24 -18.15
N THR A 150 21.01 7.66 -17.27
CA THR A 150 21.46 6.25 -17.34
C THR A 150 21.02 5.44 -16.12
N GLN A 151 20.13 6.01 -15.33
CA GLN A 151 19.62 5.41 -14.11
C GLN A 151 18.11 5.23 -14.23
N TRP A 152 17.61 4.31 -13.44
CA TRP A 152 16.17 4.18 -13.19
C TRP A 152 15.90 4.25 -11.69
N LEU A 153 14.65 4.54 -11.39
CA LEU A 153 14.14 4.61 -10.04
C LEU A 153 13.91 3.20 -9.50
N ASP A 154 14.40 2.93 -8.31
CA ASP A 154 14.20 1.68 -7.59
C ASP A 154 13.91 1.99 -6.12
N ILE A 155 13.60 0.97 -5.34
CA ILE A 155 13.36 1.07 -3.91
C ILE A 155 14.30 0.12 -3.18
N THR A 156 14.90 0.61 -2.10
CA THR A 156 15.68 -0.23 -1.18
C THR A 156 14.78 -1.22 -0.47
N ARG A 157 15.39 -2.09 0.35
CA ARG A 157 14.61 -2.87 1.29
C ARG A 157 13.76 -1.96 2.19
N ASN A 158 14.32 -0.92 2.80
CA ASN A 158 13.53 -0.12 3.75
C ASN A 158 12.52 0.87 3.13
N GLY A 159 12.05 0.64 1.90
CA GLY A 159 11.08 1.52 1.24
C GLY A 159 11.69 2.85 0.75
N ILE A 160 13.01 3.01 0.84
CA ILE A 160 13.69 4.26 0.48
C ILE A 160 13.91 4.30 -1.05
N PRO A 161 13.44 5.34 -1.75
CA PRO A 161 13.69 5.53 -3.17
C PRO A 161 15.19 5.73 -3.46
N ILE A 162 15.71 5.03 -4.46
CA ILE A 162 17.10 5.14 -4.91
C ILE A 162 17.19 5.17 -6.43
N CYS A 163 18.26 5.77 -6.93
CA CYS A 163 18.59 5.75 -8.36
C CYS A 163 19.72 4.75 -8.59
N ILE A 164 19.44 3.68 -9.34
CA ILE A 164 20.46 2.67 -9.70
C ILE A 164 20.71 2.67 -11.20
N ARG A 165 21.86 2.16 -11.62
CA ARG A 165 22.22 2.05 -13.04
C ARG A 165 21.19 1.21 -13.77
N ASN A 166 20.67 1.73 -14.88
CA ASN A 166 19.73 1.01 -15.72
C ASN A 166 20.50 0.07 -16.69
N PRO A 167 20.38 -1.26 -16.54
CA PRO A 167 21.08 -2.22 -17.40
C PRO A 167 20.56 -2.21 -18.85
N CYS A 168 19.38 -1.64 -19.10
CA CYS A 168 18.70 -1.60 -20.39
C CYS A 168 18.85 -0.27 -21.14
N THR A 169 19.82 0.55 -20.76
CA THR A 169 20.09 1.87 -21.37
C THR A 169 20.35 1.82 -22.88
N SER A 170 20.90 0.71 -23.40
CA SER A 170 21.11 0.52 -24.85
C SER A 170 19.80 0.38 -25.63
N HIS A 171 18.74 -0.16 -25.01
CA HIS A 171 17.45 -0.45 -25.67
C HIS A 171 16.50 0.76 -25.70
N ILE A 172 16.73 1.76 -24.83
CA ILE A 172 15.84 2.90 -24.66
C ILE A 172 16.09 4.00 -25.71
N ARG A 173 17.26 4.01 -26.37
CA ARG A 173 17.63 5.07 -27.32
C ARG A 173 16.68 5.10 -28.53
N GLY A 174 15.73 6.04 -28.51
CA GLY A 174 14.76 6.25 -29.59
C GLY A 174 13.51 5.37 -29.51
N SER A 175 13.38 4.52 -28.49
CA SER A 175 12.19 3.69 -28.28
C SER A 175 11.21 4.37 -27.32
N LYS A 176 9.91 4.30 -27.62
CA LYS A 176 8.83 4.70 -26.69
C LYS A 176 8.40 3.56 -25.75
N LYS A 177 9.10 2.42 -25.84
CA LYS A 177 8.77 1.18 -25.13
C LYS A 177 9.46 1.14 -23.76
N ASP A 178 8.78 0.54 -22.79
CA ASP A 178 9.31 0.37 -21.44
C ASP A 178 10.06 -0.98 -21.34
N PHE A 179 11.34 -0.93 -20.97
CA PHE A 179 12.17 -2.12 -20.79
C PHE A 179 12.50 -2.38 -19.32
N VAL A 180 12.48 -3.64 -18.93
CA VAL A 180 12.85 -4.12 -17.59
C VAL A 180 13.93 -5.18 -17.67
N TYR A 181 14.73 -5.31 -16.61
CA TYR A 181 15.72 -6.37 -16.49
C TYR A 181 15.06 -7.60 -15.87
N PHE A 182 14.89 -8.64 -16.67
CA PHE A 182 14.21 -9.88 -16.30
C PHE A 182 15.02 -11.08 -16.79
N GLN A 183 15.28 -12.05 -15.90
CA GLN A 183 16.06 -13.26 -16.19
C GLN A 183 17.34 -12.99 -17.00
N SER A 184 18.16 -12.06 -16.49
CA SER A 184 19.44 -11.64 -17.08
C SER A 184 19.37 -10.97 -18.47
N ARG A 185 18.19 -10.52 -18.90
CA ARG A 185 17.99 -9.84 -20.18
C ARG A 185 17.12 -8.59 -20.03
N CYS A 186 17.20 -7.72 -21.01
CA CYS A 186 16.30 -6.59 -21.15
C CYS A 186 15.10 -7.01 -22.00
N VAL A 187 13.91 -6.95 -21.40
CA VAL A 187 12.65 -7.35 -22.04
C VAL A 187 11.66 -6.20 -21.97
N GLU A 188 10.87 -6.03 -23.02
CA GLU A 188 9.80 -5.04 -23.06
C GLU A 188 8.64 -5.47 -22.16
N VAL A 189 8.09 -4.52 -21.38
CA VAL A 189 6.93 -4.77 -20.54
C VAL A 189 5.70 -4.98 -21.42
N GLY A 190 4.97 -6.06 -21.18
CA GLY A 190 3.79 -6.47 -21.94
C GLY A 190 4.09 -7.32 -23.18
N GLU A 191 5.36 -7.61 -23.47
CA GLU A 191 5.75 -8.48 -24.58
C GLU A 191 5.81 -9.95 -24.14
N SER A 192 5.37 -10.86 -25.02
CA SER A 192 5.57 -12.30 -24.85
C SER A 192 7.05 -12.63 -25.00
N TRP A 193 7.57 -13.44 -24.09
CA TRP A 193 8.98 -13.78 -24.06
C TRP A 193 9.15 -15.28 -23.86
N SER A 194 10.22 -15.85 -24.42
CA SER A 194 10.47 -17.30 -24.42
C SER A 194 10.64 -17.91 -23.02
N GLY A 195 10.88 -17.09 -22.00
CA GLY A 195 10.94 -17.55 -20.61
C GLY A 195 9.64 -17.37 -19.82
N CYS A 196 8.54 -17.02 -20.50
CA CYS A 196 7.19 -17.08 -19.97
C CYS A 196 6.39 -18.16 -20.69
N ASP A 197 5.33 -18.68 -20.05
CA ASP A 197 4.46 -19.68 -20.67
C ASP A 197 3.67 -19.11 -21.86
N GLN A 198 3.03 -19.99 -22.64
CA GLN A 198 2.06 -19.56 -23.65
C GLN A 198 0.99 -18.65 -23.00
N ASP A 199 0.63 -17.57 -23.70
CA ASP A 199 -0.29 -16.53 -23.25
C ASP A 199 0.15 -15.70 -22.03
N GLN A 200 1.42 -15.79 -21.62
CA GLN A 200 2.01 -14.90 -20.63
C GLN A 200 2.91 -13.84 -21.26
N VAL A 201 3.04 -12.73 -20.54
CA VAL A 201 3.91 -11.60 -20.91
C VAL A 201 4.69 -11.13 -19.69
N VAL A 202 5.81 -10.45 -19.91
CA VAL A 202 6.58 -9.85 -18.81
C VAL A 202 5.84 -8.61 -18.30
N GLY A 203 5.48 -8.61 -17.02
CA GLY A 203 4.77 -7.50 -16.40
C GLY A 203 5.04 -7.40 -14.92
N PHE A 204 4.18 -6.67 -14.22
CA PHE A 204 4.21 -6.54 -12.77
C PHE A 204 2.94 -7.14 -12.20
N LYS A 205 2.99 -7.57 -10.94
CA LYS A 205 1.80 -7.89 -10.15
C LYS A 205 1.70 -6.86 -9.04
N MET A 206 0.48 -6.50 -8.67
CA MET A 206 0.22 -5.67 -7.52
C MET A 206 1.08 -6.12 -6.31
N PHE A 207 1.73 -5.15 -5.67
CA PHE A 207 2.62 -5.34 -4.51
C PHE A 207 3.91 -6.16 -4.76
N ARG A 208 4.26 -6.46 -6.02
CA ARG A 208 5.56 -7.04 -6.37
C ARG A 208 6.48 -5.99 -6.97
N ARG A 209 7.67 -5.86 -6.38
CA ARG A 209 8.74 -4.96 -6.88
C ARG A 209 9.29 -5.43 -8.22
N LEU A 210 9.59 -6.72 -8.34
CA LEU A 210 10.29 -7.30 -9.49
C LEU A 210 9.30 -7.70 -10.60
N PRO A 211 9.71 -7.59 -11.88
CA PRO A 211 8.90 -8.09 -12.97
C PRO A 211 8.75 -9.62 -12.90
N THR A 212 7.62 -10.11 -13.39
CA THR A 212 7.26 -11.53 -13.45
C THR A 212 6.48 -11.81 -14.73
N CYS A 213 6.37 -13.08 -15.10
CA CYS A 213 5.38 -13.47 -16.10
C CYS A 213 3.96 -13.32 -15.52
N ILE A 214 3.08 -12.67 -16.26
CA ILE A 214 1.66 -12.48 -15.93
C ILE A 214 0.81 -12.94 -17.12
N SER A 215 -0.41 -13.39 -16.84
CA SER A 215 -1.33 -13.76 -17.93
C SER A 215 -1.68 -12.53 -18.77
N SER A 216 -1.60 -12.66 -20.09
CA SER A 216 -1.96 -11.59 -21.03
C SER A 216 -3.41 -11.12 -20.85
N HIS A 217 -4.30 -12.02 -20.41
CA HIS A 217 -5.69 -11.71 -20.08
C HIS A 217 -5.88 -11.01 -18.74
N SER A 218 -4.90 -11.13 -17.82
CA SER A 218 -4.95 -10.48 -16.51
C SER A 218 -4.51 -9.01 -16.56
N ILE A 219 -4.00 -8.54 -17.71
CA ILE A 219 -3.75 -7.13 -17.93
C ILE A 219 -5.11 -6.49 -18.20
N PRO A 220 -5.67 -5.74 -17.24
CA PRO A 220 -6.98 -5.13 -17.47
C PRO A 220 -6.87 -4.23 -18.71
N ALA A 221 -7.93 -4.18 -19.52
CA ALA A 221 -8.00 -3.24 -20.63
C ALA A 221 -7.80 -1.79 -20.15
N SER A 222 -7.97 -1.51 -18.85
CA SER A 222 -7.67 -0.23 -18.22
C SER A 222 -6.19 0.02 -17.91
N ALA A 223 -5.33 -1.00 -17.93
CA ALA A 223 -3.90 -0.80 -18.20
C ALA A 223 -3.66 -0.30 -19.65
N ARG A 224 -4.74 -0.18 -20.45
CA ARG A 224 -4.84 0.64 -21.68
C ARG A 224 -5.76 1.88 -21.54
N ALA A 225 -6.53 2.03 -20.44
CA ALA A 225 -7.39 3.19 -20.12
C ALA A 225 -8.00 3.15 -18.67
N ILE A 226 -7.37 3.83 -17.73
CA ILE A 226 -7.74 4.23 -16.33
C ILE A 226 -9.15 3.86 -15.80
N GLY A 227 -9.20 3.16 -14.66
CA GLY A 227 -10.36 3.08 -13.75
C GLY A 227 -9.96 2.51 -12.36
N VAL A 228 -10.29 3.21 -11.27
CA VAL A 228 -9.87 2.93 -9.88
C VAL A 228 -10.93 2.11 -9.13
N PRO A 229 -10.59 0.98 -8.48
CA PRO A 229 -11.35 0.44 -7.36
C PRO A 229 -10.83 0.99 -6.01
N THR A 230 -11.75 1.34 -5.11
CA THR A 230 -11.46 1.76 -3.73
C THR A 230 -11.01 0.57 -2.89
N THR A 231 -9.83 0.66 -2.26
CA THR A 231 -9.38 -0.35 -1.28
C THR A 231 -9.67 0.12 0.16
N PRO A 232 -10.01 -0.79 1.09
CA PRO A 232 -10.40 -0.47 2.47
C PRO A 232 -9.23 -0.29 3.47
N CYS A 233 -8.04 0.13 3.02
CA CYS A 233 -6.89 0.31 3.93
C CYS A 233 -6.62 1.77 4.30
N ASP A 234 -6.22 1.98 5.55
CA ASP A 234 -5.78 3.28 6.08
C ASP A 234 -4.54 3.80 5.34
N LEU A 235 -4.42 5.13 5.23
CA LEU A 235 -3.33 5.78 4.50
C LEU A 235 -1.95 5.32 4.98
N GLY A 236 -1.07 5.04 4.01
CA GLY A 236 0.29 4.56 4.26
C GLY A 236 0.41 3.05 4.44
N SER A 237 -0.71 2.34 4.54
CA SER A 237 -0.75 0.88 4.60
C SER A 237 -0.93 0.27 3.22
N VAL A 238 -0.43 -0.96 3.04
CA VAL A 238 -0.51 -1.73 1.82
C VAL A 238 -1.35 -2.98 2.10
N MET A 239 -2.40 -3.22 1.31
CA MET A 239 -3.23 -4.42 1.49
C MET A 239 -2.42 -5.67 1.15
N ALA A 240 -2.21 -6.54 2.13
CA ALA A 240 -1.56 -7.82 1.95
C ALA A 240 -2.50 -8.83 1.26
N LEU A 241 -1.91 -9.92 0.76
CA LEU A 241 -2.63 -10.98 0.04
C LEU A 241 -3.67 -11.73 0.91
N ASP A 242 -3.63 -11.59 2.22
CA ASP A 242 -4.62 -12.15 3.16
C ASP A 242 -5.80 -11.21 3.45
N GLY A 243 -5.86 -10.05 2.78
CA GLY A 243 -6.91 -9.04 2.93
C GLY A 243 -6.73 -8.11 4.13
N ARG A 244 -5.59 -8.17 4.85
CA ARG A 244 -5.27 -7.25 5.95
C ARG A 244 -4.41 -6.08 5.46
N CYS A 245 -4.56 -4.93 6.10
CA CYS A 245 -3.76 -3.75 5.80
C CYS A 245 -2.45 -3.81 6.60
N ASN A 246 -1.33 -4.01 5.90
CA ASN A 246 -0.02 -4.03 6.54
C ASN A 246 0.57 -2.60 6.55
N PRO A 247 1.25 -2.19 7.64
CA PRO A 247 2.11 -1.00 7.58
C PRO A 247 3.17 -1.19 6.47
N PRO A 248 3.78 -0.11 5.96
CA PRO A 248 4.60 -0.17 4.76
C PRO A 248 5.82 -1.11 4.93
N PHE A 249 5.66 -2.33 4.41
CA PHE A 249 6.58 -3.43 4.11
C PHE A 249 7.65 -3.87 5.15
N GLU A 250 7.62 -5.15 5.51
CA GLU A 250 8.78 -5.97 5.91
C GLU A 250 9.19 -6.92 4.75
N PHE A 251 10.47 -7.27 4.66
CA PHE A 251 11.11 -7.95 3.52
C PHE A 251 11.05 -9.47 3.59
N ASP A 252 10.75 -10.10 2.44
CA ASP A 252 11.29 -11.42 2.10
C ASP A 252 12.78 -11.31 1.71
#